data_AF-H8H2Q9-F1
#
_entry.id   AF-H8H2Q9-F1
#
_cell.length_a   1.000
_cell.length_b   1.000
_cell.length_c   1.000
_cell.angle_alpha   90.00
_cell.angle_beta   90.00
_cell.angle_gamma   90.00
#
_symmetry.space_group_name_H-M   'P 1'
#
loop_
_entity.id
_entity.type
_entity.pdbx_description
1 polymer ?
#
loop_
_entity_poly.entity_id
_entity_poly.type
_entity_poly.pdbx_seq_one_letter_code
_entity_poly.pdbx_strand_id
1 'polypeptide(L)'
;MHPQEFVAKWRARAHTVTEEQAYQEHYADVASLVGGPVPGQAGAPTGLTYQAGVSKVGSKDFGKADVYLPGHFIWEAKRAQKTADARAKTLGAALAQATLYAYELGSPPLMIVTDFVEIRVHTVFTATAPRMYRITLDDLEQGRTLEATDLTALQVLQAAFHAPERLNPARQRQEMTTQATARVGEVAQSMVQRGLGQLEVSHFLMRLVFAMFAEDVGLLDDTPLSRVLKRSAEHPDRSRGYLEDLFGAMQHGGEFWGADVRHFNGGLFDSNLALELTAAEAQSLLGAARLNWSKVEPAIFGTLFEHSLDAGTRGKRGAHYTPVQDILDVTVPVVLDPLREEWAAVKAKARVIVEGKAKDRVAKATTVLQAFHERLASVTVLDPACGSGNFLVVTLGHLLDLESEVIGLAREIGAPFVLFPSRITPEQLRGIEVEPFAHELASVSVWIAFLQWKAAHPSDEWPSPILRNYGSIQHMDAVFDAATGQEPQWPAAEFIVGNPPFLGNTRMRQRLGDVYTEGVRGAYAGRVPGFADFVMYWFEKCEHPSILLLHPLRSPVSFKINATVDSR
;
A
#
# COMPACT_ATOMS: atom_id res chain seq x y z
N MET A 1 2.09 -37.39 -9.41
CA MET A 1 3.54 -37.68 -9.30
C MET A 1 4.00 -37.26 -7.91
N HIS A 2 4.98 -37.94 -7.28
CA HIS A 2 5.53 -37.46 -5.99
C HIS A 2 6.64 -36.40 -6.21
N PRO A 3 6.82 -35.39 -5.34
CA PRO A 3 7.85 -34.36 -5.52
C PRO A 3 9.27 -34.92 -5.74
N GLN A 4 9.64 -35.98 -5.02
CA GLN A 4 10.94 -36.63 -5.15
C GLN A 4 11.16 -37.26 -6.54
N GLU A 5 10.11 -37.85 -7.13
CA GLU A 5 10.17 -38.44 -8.47
C GLU A 5 10.34 -37.37 -9.54
N PHE A 6 9.61 -36.25 -9.39
CA PHE A 6 9.73 -35.09 -10.29
C PHE A 6 11.15 -34.52 -10.26
N VAL A 7 11.67 -34.27 -9.05
CA VAL A 7 13.00 -33.69 -8.86
C VAL A 7 14.09 -34.61 -9.41
N ALA A 8 14.02 -35.92 -9.13
CA ALA A 8 14.97 -36.89 -9.67
C ALA A 8 14.97 -36.91 -11.20
N LYS A 9 13.77 -36.90 -11.82
CA LYS A 9 13.61 -36.88 -13.28
C LYS A 9 14.22 -35.62 -13.90
N TRP A 10 13.87 -34.44 -13.40
CA TRP A 10 14.28 -33.19 -14.01
C TRP A 10 15.73 -32.80 -13.71
N ARG A 11 16.32 -33.21 -12.58
CA ARG A 11 17.77 -33.13 -12.36
C ARG A 11 18.57 -33.90 -13.40
N ALA A 12 18.10 -35.11 -13.77
CA ALA A 12 18.79 -35.94 -14.77
C ALA A 12 18.56 -35.45 -16.21
N ARG A 13 17.39 -34.88 -16.49
CA ARG A 13 16.92 -34.63 -17.87
C ARG A 13 17.03 -33.18 -18.34
N ALA A 14 16.89 -32.19 -17.46
CA ALA A 14 16.76 -30.78 -17.87
C ALA A 14 17.89 -30.30 -18.80
N HIS A 15 19.14 -30.68 -18.52
CA HIS A 15 20.30 -30.25 -19.32
C HIS A 15 20.56 -31.08 -20.58
N THR A 16 19.84 -32.19 -20.79
CA THR A 16 20.07 -33.12 -21.92
C THR A 16 19.04 -32.97 -23.04
N VAL A 17 17.95 -32.23 -22.80
CA VAL A 17 16.84 -32.04 -23.75
C VAL A 17 16.77 -30.62 -24.31
N THR A 18 16.14 -30.46 -25.47
CA THR A 18 15.76 -29.14 -26.01
C THR A 18 14.39 -28.70 -25.47
N GLU A 19 14.06 -27.42 -25.68
CA GLU A 19 12.77 -26.83 -25.30
C GLU A 19 11.60 -27.57 -25.96
N GLU A 20 11.61 -27.67 -27.30
CA GLU A 20 10.56 -28.35 -28.08
C GLU A 20 10.34 -29.82 -27.67
N GLN A 21 11.39 -30.50 -27.22
CA GLN A 21 11.33 -31.90 -26.80
C GLN A 21 10.70 -32.11 -25.43
N ALA A 22 10.67 -31.09 -24.57
CA ALA A 22 10.49 -31.28 -23.14
C ALA A 22 9.39 -30.41 -22.51
N TYR A 23 9.00 -29.28 -23.11
CA TYR A 23 8.07 -28.35 -22.46
C TYR A 23 6.71 -28.98 -22.13
N GLN A 24 6.14 -29.79 -23.04
CA GLN A 24 4.84 -30.44 -22.81
C GLN A 24 4.93 -31.46 -21.67
N GLU A 25 5.99 -32.25 -21.65
CA GLU A 25 6.22 -33.27 -20.62
C GLU A 25 6.49 -32.62 -19.26
N HIS A 26 7.31 -31.57 -19.22
CA HIS A 26 7.57 -30.82 -17.99
C HIS A 26 6.28 -30.23 -17.43
N TYR A 27 5.48 -29.58 -18.27
CA TYR A 27 4.19 -29.05 -17.85
C TYR A 27 3.28 -30.16 -17.29
N ALA A 28 3.17 -31.30 -17.99
CA ALA A 28 2.33 -32.41 -17.55
C ALA A 28 2.80 -33.00 -16.22
N ASP A 29 4.11 -33.09 -16.00
CA ASP A 29 4.68 -33.53 -14.73
C ASP A 29 4.38 -32.54 -13.59
N VAL A 30 4.51 -31.23 -13.83
CA VAL A 30 4.13 -30.20 -12.84
C VAL A 30 2.64 -30.26 -12.54
N ALA A 31 1.80 -30.38 -13.57
CA ALA A 31 0.36 -30.56 -13.39
C ALA A 31 0.08 -31.81 -12.52
N SER A 32 0.78 -32.92 -12.76
CA SER A 32 0.67 -34.13 -11.95
C SER A 32 1.13 -33.97 -10.49
N LEU A 33 2.07 -33.05 -10.19
CA LEU A 33 2.47 -32.75 -8.82
C LEU A 33 1.37 -32.06 -8.02
N VAL A 34 0.60 -31.18 -8.66
CA VAL A 34 -0.40 -30.33 -8.00
C VAL A 34 -1.85 -30.72 -8.30
N GLY A 35 -2.06 -31.86 -8.95
CA GLY A 35 -3.37 -32.30 -9.41
C GLY A 35 -4.03 -31.34 -10.41
N GLY A 36 -3.20 -30.63 -11.20
CA GLY A 36 -3.64 -29.68 -12.22
C GLY A 36 -4.04 -30.34 -13.54
N PRO A 37 -4.81 -29.64 -14.39
CA PRO A 37 -5.23 -30.14 -15.70
C PRO A 37 -4.09 -30.19 -16.73
N VAL A 38 -4.27 -31.02 -17.76
CA VAL A 38 -3.36 -31.13 -18.91
C VAL A 38 -4.15 -30.98 -20.21
N PRO A 39 -3.67 -30.19 -21.21
CA PRO A 39 -4.36 -30.06 -22.49
C PRO A 39 -4.68 -31.41 -23.14
N GLY A 40 -5.90 -31.58 -23.62
CA GLY A 40 -6.35 -32.79 -24.30
C GLY A 40 -6.73 -33.97 -23.39
N GLN A 41 -6.59 -33.85 -22.06
CA GLN A 41 -7.10 -34.86 -21.12
C GLN A 41 -8.58 -34.64 -20.78
N ALA A 42 -9.28 -35.72 -20.40
CA ALA A 42 -10.67 -35.65 -19.97
C ALA A 42 -10.79 -34.77 -18.71
N GLY A 43 -11.70 -33.79 -18.75
CA GLY A 43 -11.90 -32.82 -17.66
C GLY A 43 -10.97 -31.60 -17.71
N ALA A 44 -10.14 -31.45 -18.75
CA ALA A 44 -9.37 -30.22 -18.95
C ALA A 44 -10.28 -28.99 -19.13
N PRO A 45 -10.00 -27.86 -18.47
CA PRO A 45 -10.76 -26.63 -18.62
C PRO A 45 -10.81 -26.13 -20.07
N THR A 46 -11.90 -25.48 -20.42
CA THR A 46 -12.07 -24.88 -21.75
C THR A 46 -10.98 -23.84 -22.01
N GLY A 47 -10.31 -23.96 -23.17
CA GLY A 47 -9.26 -23.05 -23.61
C GLY A 47 -7.86 -23.38 -23.12
N LEU A 48 -7.69 -24.39 -22.25
CA LEU A 48 -6.36 -24.93 -21.93
C LEU A 48 -5.75 -25.56 -23.19
N THR A 49 -4.65 -24.99 -23.69
CA THR A 49 -4.02 -25.47 -24.93
C THR A 49 -2.50 -25.42 -24.86
N TYR A 50 -1.88 -26.32 -25.62
CA TYR A 50 -0.49 -26.16 -26.03
C TYR A 50 -0.42 -25.21 -27.23
N GLN A 51 0.69 -24.49 -27.37
CA GLN A 51 0.99 -23.67 -28.55
C GLN A 51 -0.12 -22.68 -28.92
N ALA A 52 -0.62 -21.92 -27.94
CA ALA A 52 -1.68 -20.94 -28.15
C ALA A 52 -1.20 -19.85 -29.11
N GLY A 53 -1.86 -19.74 -30.27
CA GLY A 53 -1.49 -18.78 -31.31
C GLY A 53 -1.80 -17.34 -30.91
N VAL A 54 -0.87 -16.43 -31.20
CA VAL A 54 -0.96 -15.02 -30.82
C VAL A 54 -0.56 -14.13 -32.00
N SER A 55 -1.39 -13.15 -32.34
CA SER A 55 -1.05 -12.15 -33.35
C SER A 55 -0.14 -11.11 -32.72
N LYS A 56 1.09 -10.89 -33.22
CA LYS A 56 1.93 -9.82 -32.68
C LYS A 56 1.34 -8.47 -33.09
N VAL A 57 1.00 -7.62 -32.11
CA VAL A 57 0.45 -6.28 -32.36
C VAL A 57 1.37 -5.50 -33.31
N GLY A 58 0.85 -5.13 -34.49
CA GLY A 58 1.58 -4.37 -35.51
C GLY A 58 2.46 -5.19 -36.48
N SER A 59 2.44 -6.52 -36.45
CA SER A 59 3.14 -7.36 -37.44
C SER A 59 2.25 -8.48 -38.03
N LYS A 60 2.67 -9.05 -39.17
CA LYS A 60 2.04 -10.26 -39.77
C LYS A 60 2.57 -11.57 -39.16
N ASP A 61 3.46 -11.50 -38.16
CA ASP A 61 4.07 -12.65 -37.54
C ASP A 61 3.20 -13.19 -36.41
N PHE A 62 3.01 -14.50 -36.41
CA PHE A 62 2.29 -15.21 -35.35
C PHE A 62 3.30 -15.74 -34.31
N GLY A 63 3.10 -15.39 -33.05
CA GLY A 63 3.76 -16.02 -31.91
C GLY A 63 2.96 -17.21 -31.39
N LYS A 64 3.57 -18.03 -30.53
CA LYS A 64 2.88 -19.13 -29.85
C LYS A 64 3.34 -19.20 -28.41
N ALA A 65 2.39 -19.18 -27.47
CA ALA A 65 2.68 -19.50 -26.07
C ALA A 65 2.74 -21.01 -25.88
N ASP A 66 3.74 -21.52 -25.16
CA ASP A 66 3.94 -22.96 -24.97
C ASP A 66 2.72 -23.64 -24.33
N VAL A 67 2.23 -23.08 -23.22
CA VAL A 67 0.96 -23.50 -22.61
C VAL A 67 0.18 -22.27 -22.17
N TYR A 68 -1.14 -22.29 -22.38
CA TYR A 68 -2.02 -21.22 -21.96
C TYR A 68 -3.25 -21.79 -21.27
N LEU A 69 -3.58 -21.26 -20.10
CA LEU A 69 -4.81 -21.52 -19.37
C LEU A 69 -5.54 -20.19 -19.15
N PRO A 70 -6.71 -19.96 -19.80
CA PRO A 70 -7.47 -18.74 -19.62
C PRO A 70 -7.76 -18.40 -18.15
N GLY A 71 -7.59 -17.13 -17.80
CA GLY A 71 -7.80 -16.63 -16.44
C GLY A 71 -6.77 -17.10 -15.40
N HIS A 72 -5.78 -17.91 -15.78
CA HIS A 72 -4.75 -18.43 -14.87
C HIS A 72 -3.36 -17.99 -15.28
N PHE A 73 -2.82 -18.49 -16.38
CA PHE A 73 -1.44 -18.22 -16.76
C PHE A 73 -1.14 -18.31 -18.25
N ILE A 74 -0.07 -17.63 -18.65
CA ILE A 74 0.77 -17.99 -19.79
C ILE A 74 1.99 -18.71 -19.25
N TRP A 75 2.32 -19.86 -19.83
CA TRP A 75 3.49 -20.66 -19.50
C TRP A 75 4.47 -20.64 -20.67
N GLU A 76 5.73 -20.28 -20.40
CA GLU A 76 6.82 -20.27 -21.38
C GLU A 76 8.01 -21.07 -20.86
N ALA A 77 8.48 -22.04 -21.64
CA ALA A 77 9.66 -22.82 -21.32
C ALA A 77 10.88 -22.30 -22.11
N LYS A 78 12.07 -22.53 -21.55
CA LYS A 78 13.33 -22.35 -22.25
C LYS A 78 14.27 -23.51 -21.94
N ARG A 79 15.31 -23.65 -22.75
CA ARG A 79 16.36 -24.63 -22.49
C ARG A 79 17.06 -24.37 -21.16
N ALA A 80 17.27 -25.43 -20.38
CA ALA A 80 18.00 -25.40 -19.11
C ALA A 80 19.39 -24.78 -19.25
N GLN A 81 19.72 -23.86 -18.34
CA GLN A 81 21.02 -23.18 -18.33
C GLN A 81 21.92 -23.72 -17.22
N LYS A 82 23.23 -23.79 -17.48
CA LYS A 82 24.23 -24.32 -16.53
C LYS A 82 24.57 -23.36 -15.39
N THR A 83 24.49 -22.05 -15.64
CA THR A 83 24.85 -21.01 -14.67
C THR A 83 23.63 -20.19 -14.28
N ALA A 84 23.65 -19.62 -13.07
CA ALA A 84 22.56 -18.77 -12.57
C ALA A 84 22.36 -17.52 -13.44
N ASP A 85 23.44 -16.87 -13.88
CA ASP A 85 23.36 -15.66 -14.73
C ASP A 85 22.74 -15.94 -16.09
N ALA A 86 23.16 -17.04 -16.74
CA ALA A 86 22.60 -17.45 -18.02
C ALA A 86 21.12 -17.82 -17.88
N ARG A 87 20.74 -18.48 -16.76
CA ARG A 87 19.35 -18.78 -16.43
C ARG A 87 18.53 -17.51 -16.24
N ALA A 88 19.02 -16.55 -15.46
CA ALA A 88 18.34 -15.30 -15.22
C ALA A 88 18.07 -14.53 -16.52
N LYS A 89 19.07 -14.46 -17.42
CA LYS A 89 18.92 -13.85 -18.75
C LYS A 89 17.89 -14.59 -19.61
N THR A 90 17.95 -15.92 -19.62
CA THR A 90 17.07 -16.78 -20.44
C THR A 90 15.61 -16.70 -19.98
N LEU A 91 15.37 -16.79 -18.67
CA LEU A 91 14.03 -16.66 -18.09
C LEU A 91 13.51 -15.22 -18.19
N GLY A 92 14.37 -14.21 -18.16
CA GLY A 92 13.99 -12.82 -18.46
C GLY A 92 13.50 -12.65 -19.89
N ALA A 93 14.13 -13.31 -20.87
CA ALA A 93 13.67 -13.32 -22.25
C ALA A 93 12.32 -14.06 -22.42
N ALA A 94 12.13 -15.18 -21.71
CA ALA A 94 10.84 -15.89 -21.69
C ALA A 94 9.72 -15.02 -21.10
N LEU A 95 10.01 -14.28 -20.04
CA LEU A 95 9.04 -13.37 -19.43
C LEU A 95 8.66 -12.23 -20.39
N ALA A 96 9.63 -11.65 -21.08
CA ALA A 96 9.37 -10.63 -22.09
C ALA A 96 8.45 -11.18 -23.21
N GLN A 97 8.66 -12.43 -23.63
CA GLN A 97 7.81 -13.11 -24.60
C GLN A 97 6.38 -13.31 -24.07
N ALA A 98 6.22 -13.85 -22.86
CA ALA A 98 4.90 -14.05 -22.25
C ALA A 98 4.13 -12.72 -22.11
N THR A 99 4.80 -11.65 -21.69
CA THR A 99 4.22 -10.32 -21.55
C THR A 99 3.71 -9.76 -22.89
N LEU A 100 4.42 -10.00 -24.00
CA LEU A 100 3.96 -9.60 -25.34
C LEU A 100 2.67 -10.32 -25.75
N TYR A 101 2.48 -11.55 -25.29
CA TYR A 101 1.29 -12.36 -25.60
C TYR A 101 0.09 -12.07 -24.71
N ALA A 102 0.32 -11.46 -23.54
CA ALA A 102 -0.70 -11.23 -22.53
C ALA A 102 -1.95 -10.54 -23.08
N TYR A 103 -1.80 -9.45 -23.84
CA TYR A 103 -2.93 -8.65 -24.34
C TYR A 103 -3.91 -9.47 -25.18
N GLU A 104 -3.41 -10.19 -26.18
CA GLU A 104 -4.23 -11.00 -27.10
C GLU A 104 -4.81 -12.25 -26.42
N LEU A 105 -4.13 -12.77 -25.40
CA LEU A 105 -4.56 -13.92 -24.61
C LEU A 105 -5.44 -13.52 -23.40
N GLY A 106 -6.01 -12.31 -23.42
CA GLY A 106 -6.99 -11.87 -22.40
C GLY A 106 -6.37 -11.52 -21.05
N SER A 107 -5.10 -11.12 -21.03
CA SER A 107 -4.34 -10.64 -19.87
C SER A 107 -4.46 -11.55 -18.64
N PRO A 108 -3.99 -12.81 -18.72
CA PRO A 108 -4.06 -13.73 -17.59
C PRO A 108 -3.22 -13.20 -16.42
N PRO A 109 -3.62 -13.50 -15.17
CA PRO A 109 -3.05 -12.89 -13.99
C PRO A 109 -1.63 -13.36 -13.64
N LEU A 110 -1.15 -14.44 -14.25
CA LEU A 110 0.17 -15.00 -13.99
C LEU A 110 0.97 -15.22 -15.29
N MET A 111 2.29 -14.98 -15.22
CA MET A 111 3.25 -15.39 -16.24
C MET A 111 4.21 -16.38 -15.61
N ILE A 112 4.21 -17.62 -16.08
CA ILE A 112 5.05 -18.69 -15.55
C ILE A 112 6.15 -18.98 -16.56
N VAL A 113 7.40 -18.86 -16.12
CA VAL A 113 8.55 -19.16 -16.97
C VAL A 113 9.41 -20.22 -16.34
N THR A 114 9.96 -21.13 -17.15
CA THR A 114 10.81 -22.21 -16.62
C THR A 114 11.94 -22.60 -17.56
N ASP A 115 13.06 -23.02 -16.99
CA ASP A 115 14.14 -23.68 -17.72
C ASP A 115 14.26 -25.17 -17.36
N PHE A 116 13.18 -25.74 -16.81
CA PHE A 116 13.08 -27.10 -16.27
C PHE A 116 13.85 -27.37 -14.97
N VAL A 117 14.73 -26.46 -14.55
CA VAL A 117 15.45 -26.52 -13.26
C VAL A 117 14.88 -25.50 -12.28
N GLU A 118 14.46 -24.35 -12.79
CA GLU A 118 13.80 -23.29 -12.03
C GLU A 118 12.46 -22.96 -12.68
N ILE A 119 11.44 -22.74 -11.86
CA ILE A 119 10.13 -22.21 -12.24
C ILE A 119 10.00 -20.84 -11.58
N ARG A 120 9.63 -19.81 -12.35
CA ARG A 120 9.29 -18.48 -11.83
C ARG A 120 7.83 -18.19 -12.12
N VAL A 121 7.06 -17.94 -11.08
CA VAL A 121 5.66 -17.50 -11.19
C VAL A 121 5.62 -15.99 -10.96
N HIS A 122 5.36 -15.23 -12.02
CA HIS A 122 5.21 -13.78 -11.97
C HIS A 122 3.74 -13.40 -11.86
N THR A 123 3.39 -12.54 -10.90
CA THR A 123 2.03 -12.00 -10.75
C THR A 123 1.88 -10.73 -11.58
N VAL A 124 0.75 -10.60 -12.28
CA VAL A 124 0.45 -9.48 -13.19
C VAL A 124 -0.99 -9.01 -12.98
N PHE A 125 -1.41 -8.90 -11.72
CA PHE A 125 -2.72 -8.34 -11.38
C PHE A 125 -2.73 -6.83 -11.57
N THR A 126 -3.82 -6.31 -12.14
CA THR A 126 -4.04 -4.86 -12.31
C THR A 126 -3.94 -4.12 -10.98
N ALA A 127 -3.34 -2.93 -10.98
CA ALA A 127 -3.17 -2.09 -9.79
C ALA A 127 -2.40 -2.76 -8.63
N THR A 128 -1.51 -3.71 -8.94
CA THR A 128 -0.61 -4.31 -7.95
C THR A 128 0.83 -4.27 -8.43
N ALA A 129 1.78 -4.13 -7.51
CA ALA A 129 3.19 -4.33 -7.81
C ALA A 129 3.43 -5.82 -8.12
N PRO A 130 4.01 -6.15 -9.30
CA PRO A 130 4.32 -7.53 -9.66
C PRO A 130 5.21 -8.20 -8.62
N ARG A 131 4.89 -9.44 -8.27
CA ARG A 131 5.73 -10.31 -7.45
C ARG A 131 6.22 -11.49 -8.26
N MET A 132 7.37 -12.04 -7.89
CA MET A 132 7.93 -13.23 -8.51
C MET A 132 8.21 -14.27 -7.44
N TYR A 133 7.62 -15.45 -7.61
CA TYR A 133 7.93 -16.63 -6.79
C TYR A 133 8.96 -17.47 -7.54
N ARG A 134 10.16 -17.56 -6.98
CA ARG A 134 11.23 -18.41 -7.51
C ARG A 134 11.13 -19.78 -6.86
N ILE A 135 11.02 -20.82 -7.69
CA ILE A 135 10.89 -22.21 -7.25
C ILE A 135 12.01 -23.02 -7.91
N THR A 136 12.88 -23.58 -7.09
CA THR A 136 13.92 -24.53 -7.53
C THR A 136 13.47 -25.97 -7.29
N LEU A 137 14.18 -26.92 -7.91
CA LEU A 137 13.98 -28.34 -7.61
C LEU A 137 14.22 -28.67 -6.12
N ASP A 138 15.13 -27.97 -5.45
CA ASP A 138 15.42 -28.17 -4.03
C ASP A 138 14.25 -27.71 -3.15
N ASP A 139 13.58 -26.61 -3.53
CA ASP A 139 12.39 -26.11 -2.82
C ASP A 139 11.24 -27.12 -2.89
N LEU A 140 11.06 -27.76 -4.05
CA LEU A 140 10.07 -28.82 -4.27
C LEU A 140 10.39 -30.10 -3.49
N GLU A 141 11.68 -30.46 -3.38
CA GLU A 141 12.13 -31.64 -2.63
C GLU A 141 11.95 -31.48 -1.12
N GLN A 142 12.19 -30.28 -0.60
CA GLN A 142 12.25 -30.02 0.84
C GLN A 142 10.93 -29.53 1.44
N GLY A 143 10.02 -29.01 0.61
CA GLY A 143 8.69 -28.55 1.07
C GLY A 143 8.73 -27.35 2.04
N ARG A 144 9.82 -26.58 2.02
CA ARG A 144 9.97 -25.37 2.86
C ARG A 144 9.16 -24.21 2.27
N THR A 145 8.84 -23.22 3.11
CA THR A 145 8.25 -21.95 2.67
C THR A 145 9.26 -21.19 1.81
N LEU A 146 8.79 -20.60 0.71
CA LEU A 146 9.62 -19.79 -0.19
C LEU A 146 9.98 -18.46 0.48
N GLU A 147 11.16 -17.92 0.15
CA GLU A 147 11.63 -16.63 0.67
C GLU A 147 10.59 -15.51 0.41
N ALA A 148 10.37 -14.67 1.43
CA ALA A 148 9.41 -13.56 1.42
C ALA A 148 7.93 -13.96 1.24
N THR A 149 7.56 -15.21 1.55
CA THR A 149 6.17 -15.71 1.49
C THR A 149 5.88 -16.74 2.58
N ASP A 150 4.61 -16.87 2.97
CA ASP A 150 4.14 -17.95 3.85
C ASP A 150 3.74 -19.23 3.07
N LEU A 151 4.08 -19.31 1.78
CA LEU A 151 3.67 -20.40 0.89
C LEU A 151 4.86 -21.30 0.56
N THR A 152 4.62 -22.60 0.49
CA THR A 152 5.59 -23.55 -0.07
C THR A 152 5.56 -23.55 -1.60
N ALA A 153 6.60 -24.10 -2.24
CA ALA A 153 6.65 -24.28 -3.68
C ALA A 153 5.40 -24.97 -4.25
N LEU A 154 4.92 -26.02 -3.59
CA LEU A 154 3.73 -26.75 -4.00
C LEU A 154 2.46 -25.91 -3.84
N GLN A 155 2.34 -25.11 -2.77
CA GLN A 155 1.17 -24.24 -2.57
C GLN A 155 1.10 -23.13 -3.61
N VAL A 156 2.24 -22.57 -4.03
CA VAL A 156 2.29 -21.57 -5.11
C VAL A 156 1.85 -22.20 -6.43
N LEU A 157 2.40 -23.37 -6.79
CA LEU A 157 2.01 -24.07 -8.01
C LEU A 157 0.54 -24.50 -7.96
N GLN A 158 0.04 -25.00 -6.82
CA GLN A 158 -1.36 -25.37 -6.66
C GLN A 158 -2.28 -24.15 -6.83
N ALA A 159 -1.92 -23.00 -6.25
CA ALA A 159 -2.66 -21.76 -6.46
C ALA A 159 -2.64 -21.34 -7.94
N ALA A 160 -1.50 -21.42 -8.62
CA ALA A 160 -1.39 -21.06 -10.03
C ALA A 160 -2.33 -21.87 -10.94
N PHE A 161 -2.57 -23.16 -10.64
CA PHE A 161 -3.43 -24.03 -11.45
C PHE A 161 -4.92 -23.98 -11.07
N HIS A 162 -5.26 -23.69 -9.82
CA HIS A 162 -6.63 -23.85 -9.31
C HIS A 162 -7.30 -22.57 -8.80
N ALA A 163 -6.50 -21.61 -8.34
CA ALA A 163 -6.96 -20.42 -7.63
C ALA A 163 -5.92 -19.28 -7.73
N PRO A 164 -5.64 -18.78 -8.96
CA PRO A 164 -4.56 -17.84 -9.21
C PRO A 164 -4.69 -16.56 -8.38
N GLU A 165 -5.92 -16.15 -8.06
CA GLU A 165 -6.23 -15.01 -7.22
C GLU A 165 -5.70 -15.14 -5.78
N ARG A 166 -5.37 -16.34 -5.29
CA ARG A 166 -4.67 -16.52 -4.00
C ARG A 166 -3.24 -15.98 -4.03
N LEU A 167 -2.67 -15.83 -5.22
CA LEU A 167 -1.37 -15.18 -5.45
C LEU A 167 -1.53 -13.68 -5.73
N ASN A 168 -2.75 -13.13 -5.71
CA ASN A 168 -2.97 -11.69 -5.87
C ASN A 168 -2.44 -10.95 -4.63
N PRO A 169 -1.40 -10.11 -4.78
CA PRO A 169 -0.83 -9.38 -3.65
C PRO A 169 -1.84 -8.51 -2.91
N ALA A 170 -2.80 -7.89 -3.63
CA ALA A 170 -3.83 -7.07 -3.01
C ALA A 170 -4.78 -7.90 -2.13
N ARG A 171 -5.21 -9.06 -2.62
CA ARG A 171 -6.09 -9.96 -1.87
C ARG A 171 -5.41 -10.49 -0.61
N GLN A 172 -4.15 -10.89 -0.70
CA GLN A 172 -3.37 -11.35 0.46
C GLN A 172 -3.29 -10.26 1.55
N ARG A 173 -3.01 -9.01 1.15
CA ARG A 173 -3.01 -7.87 2.08
C ARG A 173 -4.37 -7.63 2.72
N GLN A 174 -5.45 -7.70 1.93
CA GLN A 174 -6.81 -7.53 2.43
C GLN A 174 -7.19 -8.62 3.44
N GLU A 175 -6.86 -9.89 3.16
CA GLU A 175 -7.12 -11.01 4.06
C GLU A 175 -6.35 -10.87 5.38
N MET A 176 -5.06 -10.48 5.33
CA MET A 176 -4.27 -10.20 6.55
C MET A 176 -4.85 -9.04 7.35
N THR A 177 -5.22 -7.94 6.67
CA THR A 177 -5.84 -6.77 7.31
C THR A 177 -7.15 -7.13 7.99
N THR A 178 -7.98 -7.97 7.35
CA THR A 178 -9.24 -8.46 7.91
C THR A 178 -9.02 -9.29 9.18
N GLN A 179 -8.05 -10.22 9.14
CA GLN A 179 -7.73 -11.05 10.30
C GLN A 179 -7.18 -10.23 11.48
N ALA A 180 -6.30 -9.27 11.20
CA ALA A 180 -5.76 -8.36 12.20
C ALA A 180 -6.88 -7.52 12.84
N THR A 181 -7.77 -6.95 12.01
CA THR A 181 -8.93 -6.16 12.46
C THR A 181 -9.84 -6.98 13.37
N ALA A 182 -10.15 -8.22 12.99
CA ALA A 182 -11.01 -9.09 13.79
C ALA A 182 -10.42 -9.35 15.19
N ARG A 183 -9.14 -9.75 15.27
CA ARG A 183 -8.49 -10.08 16.53
C ARG A 183 -8.36 -8.88 17.47
N VAL A 184 -7.93 -7.73 16.94
CA VAL A 184 -7.78 -6.51 17.74
C VAL A 184 -9.16 -5.97 18.13
N GLY A 185 -10.16 -6.08 17.25
CA GLY A 185 -11.53 -5.65 17.51
C GLY A 185 -12.23 -6.46 18.60
N GLU A 186 -12.02 -7.78 18.66
CA GLU A 186 -12.50 -8.64 19.75
C GLU A 186 -11.96 -8.18 21.11
N VAL A 187 -10.69 -7.82 21.17
CA VAL A 187 -10.05 -7.30 22.40
C VAL A 187 -10.63 -5.94 22.79
N ALA A 188 -10.83 -5.06 21.80
CA ALA A 188 -11.46 -3.76 22.00
C ALA A 188 -12.86 -3.88 22.62
N GLN A 189 -13.68 -4.79 22.06
CA GLN A 189 -15.02 -5.07 22.57
C GLN A 189 -15.00 -5.67 23.97
N SER A 190 -14.10 -6.61 24.25
CA SER A 190 -13.91 -7.20 25.58
C SER A 190 -13.60 -6.13 26.64
N MET A 191 -12.68 -5.22 26.33
CA MET A 191 -12.31 -4.12 27.23
C MET A 191 -13.48 -3.17 27.53
N VAL A 192 -14.24 -2.79 26.51
CA VAL A 192 -15.43 -1.93 26.68
C VAL A 192 -16.52 -2.64 27.49
N GLN A 193 -16.75 -3.94 27.25
CA GLN A 193 -17.71 -4.74 28.02
C GLN A 193 -17.32 -4.87 29.50
N ARG A 194 -16.01 -4.84 29.80
CA ARG A 194 -15.49 -4.77 31.18
C ARG A 194 -15.65 -3.39 31.83
N GLY A 195 -16.15 -2.40 31.10
CA GLY A 195 -16.41 -1.05 31.61
C GLY A 195 -15.26 -0.06 31.43
N LEU A 196 -14.23 -0.39 30.63
CA LEU A 196 -13.14 0.54 30.32
C LEU A 196 -13.60 1.64 29.35
N GLY A 197 -13.04 2.84 29.47
CA GLY A 197 -13.41 3.98 28.63
C GLY A 197 -13.04 3.75 27.17
N GLN A 198 -13.96 3.99 26.24
CA GLN A 198 -13.76 3.76 24.81
C GLN A 198 -12.54 4.51 24.25
N LEU A 199 -12.33 5.76 24.67
CA LEU A 199 -11.19 6.57 24.22
C LEU A 199 -9.85 6.02 24.75
N GLU A 200 -9.81 5.60 26.03
CA GLU A 200 -8.62 5.00 26.64
C GLU A 200 -8.24 3.69 25.95
N VAL A 201 -9.24 2.83 25.69
CA VAL A 201 -9.08 1.58 24.93
C VAL A 201 -8.55 1.87 23.53
N SER A 202 -9.08 2.89 22.85
CA SER A 202 -8.66 3.24 21.49
C SER A 202 -7.19 3.66 21.44
N HIS A 203 -6.75 4.56 22.33
CA HIS A 203 -5.36 5.01 22.39
C HIS A 203 -4.40 3.87 22.76
N PHE A 204 -4.82 3.02 23.70
CA PHE A 204 -4.03 1.85 24.09
C PHE A 204 -3.85 0.85 22.94
N LEU A 205 -4.92 0.52 22.21
CA LEU A 205 -4.86 -0.37 21.06
C LEU A 205 -4.08 0.25 19.90
N MET A 206 -4.16 1.57 19.69
CA MET A 206 -3.37 2.26 18.68
C MET A 206 -1.86 2.09 18.93
N ARG A 207 -1.40 2.19 20.18
CA ARG A 207 0.01 1.92 20.56
C ARG A 207 0.40 0.47 20.33
N LEU A 208 -0.46 -0.47 20.70
CA LEU A 208 -0.23 -1.90 20.48
C LEU A 208 -0.12 -2.24 18.99
N VAL A 209 -1.06 -1.77 18.18
CA VAL A 209 -1.06 -1.98 16.73
C VAL A 209 0.18 -1.37 16.09
N PHE A 210 0.56 -0.15 16.49
CA PHE A 210 1.79 0.47 16.01
C PHE A 210 3.03 -0.33 16.43
N ALA A 211 3.09 -0.85 17.66
CA ALA A 211 4.20 -1.67 18.11
C ALA A 211 4.27 -3.01 17.35
N MET A 212 3.15 -3.66 17.04
CA MET A 212 3.11 -4.85 16.17
C MET A 212 3.67 -4.53 14.78
N PHE A 213 3.27 -3.39 14.21
CA PHE A 213 3.82 -2.89 12.96
C PHE A 213 5.34 -2.68 13.04
N ALA A 214 5.82 -2.02 14.10
CA ALA A 214 7.23 -1.71 14.29
C ALA A 214 8.11 -2.97 14.43
N GLU A 215 7.62 -4.05 15.04
CA GLU A 215 8.32 -5.34 15.06
C GLU A 215 8.53 -5.89 13.64
N ASP A 216 7.47 -5.97 12.84
CA ASP A 216 7.53 -6.65 11.55
C ASP A 216 8.26 -5.88 10.44
N VAL A 217 8.43 -4.57 10.58
CA VAL A 217 9.26 -3.77 9.67
C VAL A 217 10.70 -3.60 10.17
N GLY A 218 11.07 -4.22 11.30
CA GLY A 218 12.43 -4.17 11.86
C GLY A 218 12.78 -2.83 12.51
N LEU A 219 11.80 -2.12 13.05
CA LEU A 219 12.00 -0.94 13.89
C LEU A 219 12.17 -1.31 15.37
N LEU A 220 11.61 -2.45 15.78
CA LEU A 220 11.80 -3.08 17.08
C LEU A 220 12.48 -4.45 16.90
N ASP A 221 13.75 -4.53 17.29
CA ASP A 221 14.53 -5.75 17.19
C ASP A 221 14.12 -6.76 18.30
N ASP A 222 14.28 -8.06 18.06
CA ASP A 222 13.97 -9.15 19.01
C ASP A 222 12.52 -9.24 19.51
N THR A 223 11.55 -8.71 18.76
CA THR A 223 10.10 -8.89 19.01
C THR A 223 9.66 -8.60 20.47
N PRO A 224 9.96 -7.40 21.02
CA PRO A 224 9.72 -7.07 22.42
C PRO A 224 8.23 -7.07 22.82
N LEU A 225 7.34 -6.55 21.97
CA LEU A 225 5.89 -6.62 22.17
C LEU A 225 5.41 -8.07 22.19
N SER A 226 5.83 -8.90 21.24
CA SER A 226 5.43 -10.31 21.22
C SER A 226 5.87 -11.05 22.49
N ARG A 227 7.07 -10.74 23.02
CA ARG A 227 7.54 -11.24 24.32
C ARG A 227 6.68 -10.72 25.49
N VAL A 228 6.32 -9.44 25.50
CA VAL A 228 5.44 -8.82 26.51
C VAL A 228 4.04 -9.44 26.50
N LEU A 229 3.44 -9.62 25.33
CA LEU A 229 2.12 -10.22 25.19
C LEU A 229 2.10 -11.67 25.64
N LYS A 230 3.15 -12.43 25.34
CA LYS A 230 3.32 -13.80 25.86
C LYS A 230 3.38 -13.81 27.39
N ARG A 231 4.17 -12.93 28.01
CA ARG A 231 4.27 -12.82 29.47
C ARG A 231 2.96 -12.33 30.09
N SER A 232 2.25 -11.45 29.41
CA SER A 232 0.94 -10.94 29.84
C SER A 232 -0.14 -12.03 29.79
N ALA A 233 -0.04 -12.99 28.86
CA ALA A 233 -0.91 -14.16 28.85
C ALA A 233 -0.63 -15.14 30.01
N GLU A 234 0.64 -15.26 30.43
CA GLU A 234 1.07 -16.08 31.57
C GLU A 234 0.80 -15.42 32.94
N HIS A 235 0.93 -14.08 32.99
CA HIS A 235 0.85 -13.25 34.20
C HIS A 235 0.02 -11.98 33.93
N PRO A 236 -1.31 -12.11 33.76
CA PRO A 236 -2.19 -11.00 33.37
C PRO A 236 -2.22 -9.85 34.38
N ASP A 237 -2.04 -10.14 35.67
CA ASP A 237 -1.94 -9.17 36.78
C ASP A 237 -0.74 -8.22 36.65
N ARG A 238 0.25 -8.57 35.82
CA ARG A 238 1.46 -7.77 35.58
C ARG A 238 1.49 -7.13 34.19
N SER A 239 0.50 -7.42 33.35
CA SER A 239 0.45 -7.00 31.95
C SER A 239 0.61 -5.49 31.77
N ARG A 240 -0.05 -4.71 32.63
CA ARG A 240 0.03 -3.25 32.63
C ARG A 240 1.46 -2.75 32.76
N GLY A 241 2.19 -3.22 33.77
CA GLY A 241 3.57 -2.80 34.02
C GLY A 241 4.50 -3.18 32.87
N TYR A 242 4.35 -4.38 32.32
CA TYR A 242 5.16 -4.82 31.17
C TYR A 242 4.97 -3.94 29.94
N LEU A 243 3.74 -3.48 29.69
CA LEU A 243 3.41 -2.61 28.57
C LEU A 243 3.81 -1.15 28.83
N GLU A 244 3.66 -0.65 30.05
CA GLU A 244 4.13 0.67 30.46
C GLU A 244 5.65 0.80 30.31
N ASP A 245 6.41 -0.26 30.66
CA ASP A 245 7.85 -0.32 30.46
C ASP A 245 8.23 -0.26 28.97
N LEU A 246 7.55 -1.04 28.12
CA LEU A 246 7.79 -1.05 26.67
C LEU A 246 7.45 0.30 26.04
N PHE A 247 6.28 0.87 26.34
CA PHE A 247 5.89 2.17 25.80
C PHE A 247 6.81 3.30 26.30
N GLY A 248 7.30 3.21 27.54
CA GLY A 248 8.31 4.13 28.07
C GLY A 248 9.64 4.05 27.31
N ALA A 249 10.08 2.85 26.96
CA ALA A 249 11.26 2.65 26.12
C ALA A 249 11.04 3.19 24.70
N MET A 250 9.88 2.96 24.10
CA MET A 250 9.54 3.52 22.77
C MET A 250 9.46 5.06 22.79
N GLN A 251 9.04 5.65 23.92
CA GLN A 251 8.95 7.10 24.07
C GLN A 251 10.31 7.81 24.01
N HIS A 252 11.36 7.23 24.59
CA HIS A 252 12.67 7.90 24.75
C HIS A 252 13.82 7.24 23.98
N GLY A 253 13.62 6.01 23.51
CA GLY A 253 14.70 5.10 23.15
C GLY A 253 15.44 4.54 24.38
N GLY A 254 16.19 3.46 24.19
CA GLY A 254 16.98 2.83 25.24
C GLY A 254 16.95 1.30 25.15
N GLU A 255 17.21 0.63 26.27
CA GLU A 255 17.15 -0.83 26.35
C GLU A 255 15.81 -1.29 26.97
N PHE A 256 15.19 -2.32 26.40
CA PHE A 256 14.04 -3.01 26.95
C PHE A 256 14.29 -4.52 26.96
N TRP A 257 14.39 -5.12 28.15
CA TRP A 257 14.56 -6.56 28.35
C TRP A 257 15.70 -7.15 27.49
N GLY A 258 16.86 -6.48 27.47
CA GLY A 258 18.04 -6.90 26.71
C GLY A 258 17.96 -6.65 25.20
N ALA A 259 16.96 -5.91 24.70
CA ALA A 259 16.88 -5.49 23.30
C ALA A 259 16.90 -3.96 23.20
N ASP A 260 17.57 -3.44 22.18
CA ASP A 260 17.61 -2.01 21.91
C ASP A 260 16.27 -1.56 21.29
N VAL A 261 15.70 -0.51 21.86
CA VAL A 261 14.48 0.14 21.42
C VAL A 261 14.82 1.54 20.92
N ARG A 262 14.38 1.83 19.69
CA ARG A 262 14.58 3.15 19.08
C ARG A 262 13.68 4.19 19.70
N HIS A 263 14.08 5.44 19.56
CA HIS A 263 13.27 6.59 19.97
C HIS A 263 12.16 6.84 18.95
N PHE A 264 10.89 6.60 19.31
CA PHE A 264 9.77 6.72 18.37
C PHE A 264 9.08 8.08 18.36
N ASN A 265 8.90 8.74 19.50
CA ASN A 265 7.73 9.59 19.74
C ASN A 265 7.49 10.73 18.72
N GLY A 266 6.22 11.11 18.62
CA GLY A 266 5.64 12.05 17.66
C GLY A 266 4.15 12.22 17.97
N GLY A 267 3.83 12.35 19.27
CA GLY A 267 2.46 12.33 19.81
C GLY A 267 2.03 10.97 20.37
N LEU A 268 2.19 9.89 19.60
CA LEU A 268 1.61 8.58 19.93
C LEU A 268 2.07 7.99 21.27
N PHE A 269 3.37 8.12 21.58
CA PHE A 269 4.01 7.61 22.79
C PHE A 269 4.30 8.70 23.83
N ASP A 270 3.64 9.86 23.77
CA ASP A 270 3.84 10.94 24.76
C ASP A 270 3.36 10.53 26.17
N SER A 271 2.55 9.47 26.23
CA SER A 271 2.19 8.76 27.46
C SER A 271 2.53 7.29 27.31
N ASN A 272 3.05 6.70 28.38
CA ASN A 272 3.28 5.26 28.49
C ASN A 272 2.07 4.50 29.08
N LEU A 273 0.93 5.17 29.30
CA LEU A 273 -0.26 4.57 29.91
C LEU A 273 -0.67 3.29 29.17
N ALA A 274 -0.74 2.18 29.92
CA ALA A 274 -1.26 0.91 29.46
C ALA A 274 -2.51 0.50 30.25
N LEU A 275 -3.29 -0.42 29.66
CA LEU A 275 -4.44 -1.05 30.29
C LEU A 275 -4.11 -2.50 30.66
N GLU A 276 -4.74 -3.00 31.73
CA GLU A 276 -4.56 -4.38 32.17
C GLU A 276 -5.29 -5.36 31.24
N LEU A 277 -4.53 -6.32 30.70
CA LEU A 277 -5.03 -7.39 29.85
C LEU A 277 -5.46 -8.59 30.68
N THR A 278 -6.60 -9.19 30.32
CA THR A 278 -6.87 -10.58 30.71
C THR A 278 -5.96 -11.55 29.95
N ALA A 279 -5.83 -12.78 30.43
CA ALA A 279 -5.08 -13.82 29.72
C ALA A 279 -5.64 -14.07 28.29
N ALA A 280 -6.97 -14.02 28.12
CA ALA A 280 -7.62 -14.22 26.82
C ALA A 280 -7.34 -13.07 25.84
N GLU A 281 -7.40 -11.82 26.31
CA GLU A 281 -7.07 -10.64 25.50
C GLU A 281 -5.60 -10.65 25.09
N ALA A 282 -4.69 -10.97 26.03
CA ALA A 282 -3.26 -11.09 25.73
C ALA A 282 -2.97 -12.20 24.72
N GLN A 283 -3.66 -13.35 24.80
CA GLN A 283 -3.54 -14.42 23.80
C GLN A 283 -4.08 -14.00 22.43
N SER A 284 -5.18 -13.27 22.37
CA SER A 284 -5.73 -12.77 21.11
C SER A 284 -4.80 -11.75 20.46
N LEU A 285 -4.27 -10.79 21.24
CA LEU A 285 -3.25 -9.84 20.80
C LEU A 285 -1.96 -10.54 20.36
N LEU A 286 -1.50 -11.57 21.08
CA LEU A 286 -0.36 -12.37 20.66
C LEU A 286 -0.63 -13.10 19.34
N GLY A 287 -1.86 -13.58 19.13
CA GLY A 287 -2.29 -14.15 17.85
C GLY A 287 -2.28 -13.11 16.73
N ALA A 288 -2.63 -11.85 17.02
CA ALA A 288 -2.56 -10.75 16.07
C ALA A 288 -1.10 -10.36 15.76
N ALA A 289 -0.23 -10.31 16.77
CA ALA A 289 1.21 -10.02 16.62
C ALA A 289 1.97 -11.07 15.79
N ARG A 290 1.39 -12.26 15.55
CA ARG A 290 1.97 -13.29 14.66
C ARG A 290 1.63 -13.10 13.19
N LEU A 291 0.68 -12.21 12.87
CA LEU A 291 0.40 -11.83 11.49
C LEU A 291 1.53 -10.95 10.97
N ASN A 292 1.72 -10.89 9.65
CA ASN A 292 2.75 -10.03 9.05
C ASN A 292 2.22 -8.61 8.83
N TRP A 293 2.43 -7.73 9.81
CA TRP A 293 2.06 -6.31 9.83
C TRP A 293 2.83 -5.46 8.82
N SER A 294 3.94 -5.93 8.25
CA SER A 294 4.56 -5.27 7.08
C SER A 294 3.65 -5.31 5.84
N LYS A 295 2.61 -6.14 5.86
CA LYS A 295 1.65 -6.33 4.77
C LYS A 295 0.22 -5.90 5.12
N VAL A 296 -0.03 -5.49 6.35
CA VAL A 296 -1.33 -4.96 6.78
C VAL A 296 -1.48 -3.54 6.24
N GLU A 297 -2.62 -3.24 5.62
CA GLU A 297 -2.87 -1.91 5.07
C GLU A 297 -3.15 -0.91 6.20
N PRO A 298 -2.60 0.32 6.14
CA PRO A 298 -2.89 1.36 7.14
C PRO A 298 -4.39 1.64 7.33
N ALA A 299 -5.22 1.35 6.31
CA ALA A 299 -6.67 1.36 6.39
C ALA A 299 -7.27 0.51 7.53
N ILE A 300 -6.51 -0.43 8.10
CA ILE A 300 -6.89 -1.20 9.29
C ILE A 300 -7.43 -0.30 10.40
N PHE A 301 -6.80 0.84 10.62
CA PHE A 301 -7.15 1.78 11.68
C PHE A 301 -8.55 2.34 11.52
N GLY A 302 -8.92 2.76 10.31
CA GLY A 302 -10.28 3.21 10.01
C GLY A 302 -11.29 2.10 10.31
N THR A 303 -11.08 0.91 9.72
CA THR A 303 -12.03 -0.21 9.90
C THR A 303 -12.12 -0.71 11.33
N LEU A 304 -10.99 -0.81 12.05
CA LEU A 304 -10.91 -1.27 13.42
C LEU A 304 -11.69 -0.34 14.33
N PHE A 305 -11.42 0.95 14.29
CA PHE A 305 -12.01 1.89 15.24
C PHE A 305 -13.42 2.34 14.85
N GLU A 306 -13.78 2.31 13.55
CA GLU A 306 -15.17 2.53 13.11
C GLU A 306 -16.07 1.33 13.42
N HIS A 307 -15.60 0.09 13.26
CA HIS A 307 -16.46 -1.10 13.38
C HIS A 307 -16.44 -1.78 14.76
N SER A 308 -15.31 -1.79 15.47
CA SER A 308 -15.20 -2.59 16.69
C SER A 308 -15.71 -1.87 17.95
N LEU A 309 -15.64 -0.53 17.98
CA LEU A 309 -15.93 0.24 19.18
C LEU A 309 -17.27 0.98 19.16
N ASP A 310 -17.98 1.02 18.02
CA ASP A 310 -19.10 1.95 17.83
C ASP A 310 -20.39 1.30 17.29
N ALA A 311 -20.81 0.18 17.89
CA ALA A 311 -22.03 -0.55 17.50
C ALA A 311 -23.33 0.30 17.54
N GLY A 312 -23.36 1.40 18.31
CA GLY A 312 -24.51 2.29 18.47
C GLY A 312 -24.53 3.55 17.58
N THR A 313 -23.43 3.88 16.89
CA THR A 313 -23.21 5.26 16.39
C THR A 313 -22.85 5.33 14.91
N ARG A 314 -23.05 4.22 14.17
CA ARG A 314 -22.94 4.10 12.70
C ARG A 314 -23.58 5.23 11.89
N GLY A 315 -24.58 5.93 12.45
CA GLY A 315 -25.35 6.97 11.76
C GLY A 315 -25.07 8.42 12.17
N LYS A 316 -24.17 8.69 13.13
CA LYS A 316 -23.90 10.07 13.61
C LYS A 316 -22.55 10.65 13.17
N ARG A 317 -21.57 9.81 12.84
CA ARG A 317 -20.26 10.25 12.36
C ARG A 317 -20.24 10.21 10.83
N GLY A 318 -19.98 11.34 10.18
CA GLY A 318 -19.84 11.45 8.73
C GLY A 318 -18.55 10.83 8.17
N ALA A 319 -17.75 10.16 9.02
CA ALA A 319 -16.57 9.39 8.65
C ALA A 319 -17.01 8.07 8.02
N HIS A 320 -17.23 8.09 6.71
CA HIS A 320 -17.37 6.87 5.93
C HIS A 320 -15.99 6.52 5.36
N TYR A 321 -15.52 5.30 5.63
CA TYR A 321 -14.41 4.71 4.90
C TYR A 321 -14.61 4.90 3.39
N THR A 322 -13.67 5.60 2.75
CA THR A 322 -13.65 5.80 1.31
C THR A 322 -12.84 4.66 0.67
N PRO A 323 -13.44 3.83 -0.21
CA PRO A 323 -12.73 2.78 -0.92
C PRO A 323 -11.49 3.30 -1.65
N VAL A 324 -10.44 2.50 -1.72
CA VAL A 324 -9.17 2.89 -2.38
C VAL A 324 -9.40 3.34 -3.82
N GLN A 325 -10.31 2.69 -4.56
CA GLN A 325 -10.60 3.10 -5.94
C GLN A 325 -11.19 4.51 -6.02
N ASP A 326 -12.10 4.87 -5.12
CA ASP A 326 -12.70 6.20 -5.09
C ASP A 326 -11.65 7.27 -4.72
N ILE A 327 -10.69 6.92 -3.85
CA ILE A 327 -9.54 7.78 -3.55
C ILE A 327 -8.71 8.01 -4.81
N LEU A 328 -8.39 6.95 -5.56
CA LEU A 328 -7.61 7.02 -6.79
C LEU A 328 -8.31 7.85 -7.87
N ASP A 329 -9.63 7.73 -7.98
CA ASP A 329 -10.43 8.49 -8.95
C ASP A 329 -10.34 10.02 -8.74
N VAL A 330 -9.86 10.47 -7.57
CA VAL A 330 -9.55 11.88 -7.28
C VAL A 330 -8.05 12.16 -7.28
N THR A 331 -7.25 11.38 -6.55
CA THR A 331 -5.83 11.69 -6.35
C THR A 331 -5.05 11.57 -7.64
N VAL A 332 -5.39 10.61 -8.51
CA VAL A 332 -4.74 10.43 -9.81
C VAL A 332 -4.89 11.68 -10.68
N PRO A 333 -6.09 12.14 -11.05
CA PRO A 333 -6.23 13.31 -11.93
C PRO A 333 -5.81 14.63 -11.29
N VAL A 334 -5.95 14.79 -9.96
CA VAL A 334 -5.63 16.06 -9.28
C VAL A 334 -4.14 16.23 -9.04
N VAL A 335 -3.49 15.17 -8.53
CA VAL A 335 -2.11 15.25 -8.04
C VAL A 335 -1.16 14.54 -8.99
N LEU A 336 -1.48 13.30 -9.35
CA LEU A 336 -0.51 12.43 -10.01
C LEU A 336 -0.35 12.75 -11.49
N ASP A 337 -1.44 12.92 -12.23
CA ASP A 337 -1.40 13.18 -13.67
C ASP A 337 -0.57 14.44 -13.98
N PRO A 338 -0.76 15.60 -13.32
CA PRO A 338 0.10 16.77 -13.52
C PRO A 338 1.59 16.49 -13.23
N LEU A 339 1.90 15.85 -12.11
CA LEU A 339 3.29 15.53 -11.74
C LEU A 339 3.92 14.49 -12.68
N ARG A 340 3.12 13.56 -13.20
CA ARG A 340 3.53 12.55 -14.19
C ARG A 340 3.79 13.17 -15.55
N GLU A 341 3.00 14.14 -15.97
CA GLU A 341 3.26 14.93 -17.18
C GLU A 341 4.56 15.74 -17.05
N GLU A 342 4.76 16.45 -15.94
CA GLU A 342 6.02 17.14 -15.63
C GLU A 342 7.20 16.17 -15.67
N TRP A 343 7.08 15.01 -15.00
CA TRP A 343 8.11 13.98 -14.98
C TRP A 343 8.42 13.42 -16.37
N ALA A 344 7.40 13.13 -17.18
CA ALA A 344 7.58 12.60 -18.52
C ALA A 344 8.42 13.56 -19.40
N ALA A 345 8.14 14.86 -19.31
CA ALA A 345 8.91 15.89 -20.01
C ALA A 345 10.37 15.96 -19.52
N VAL A 346 10.59 15.93 -18.20
CA VAL A 346 11.92 15.93 -17.57
C VAL A 346 12.71 14.69 -17.97
N LYS A 347 12.10 13.50 -17.89
CA LYS A 347 12.69 12.21 -18.26
C LYS A 347 13.10 12.19 -19.73
N ALA A 348 12.25 12.65 -20.63
CA ALA A 348 12.56 12.76 -22.06
C ALA A 348 13.76 13.71 -22.28
N LYS A 349 13.76 14.89 -21.65
CA LYS A 349 14.85 15.86 -21.74
C LYS A 349 16.17 15.29 -21.21
N ALA A 350 16.16 14.61 -20.07
CA ALA A 350 17.35 13.99 -19.49
C ALA A 350 17.94 12.91 -20.42
N ARG A 351 17.09 12.05 -21.01
CA ARG A 351 17.54 11.02 -21.96
C ARG A 351 18.19 11.63 -23.20
N VAL A 352 17.58 12.64 -23.80
CA VAL A 352 18.16 13.36 -24.96
C VAL A 352 19.53 13.96 -24.63
N ILE A 353 19.69 14.56 -23.43
CA ILE A 353 20.98 15.11 -23.00
C ILE A 353 22.05 14.02 -22.91
N VAL A 354 21.73 12.88 -22.29
CA VAL A 354 22.67 11.76 -22.08
C VAL A 354 23.07 11.08 -23.40
N GLU A 355 22.16 10.99 -24.37
CA GLU A 355 22.44 10.47 -25.72
C GLU A 355 23.34 11.40 -26.56
N GLY A 356 23.40 12.68 -26.20
CA GLY A 356 24.26 13.67 -26.84
C GLY A 356 25.77 13.40 -26.70
N LYS A 357 26.58 14.13 -27.47
CA LYS A 357 28.05 14.00 -27.51
C LYS A 357 28.80 14.98 -26.58
N ALA A 358 28.08 15.79 -25.80
CA ALA A 358 28.70 16.77 -24.90
C ALA A 358 29.47 16.08 -23.76
N LYS A 359 30.67 16.59 -23.42
CA LYS A 359 31.51 16.02 -22.35
C LYS A 359 30.86 16.11 -20.96
N ASP A 360 30.00 17.10 -20.75
CA ASP A 360 29.30 17.40 -19.49
C ASP A 360 27.85 16.90 -19.47
N ARG A 361 27.47 16.01 -20.40
CA ARG A 361 26.10 15.51 -20.55
C ARG A 361 25.50 14.91 -19.27
N VAL A 362 26.27 14.11 -18.52
CA VAL A 362 25.80 13.52 -17.26
C VAL A 362 25.52 14.62 -16.25
N ALA A 363 26.45 15.57 -16.07
CA ALA A 363 26.26 16.70 -15.15
C ALA A 363 25.02 17.54 -15.51
N LYS A 364 24.82 17.83 -16.80
CA LYS A 364 23.62 18.57 -17.29
C LYS A 364 22.32 17.81 -17.04
N ALA A 365 22.30 16.50 -17.29
CA ALA A 365 21.14 15.66 -17.04
C ALA A 365 20.85 15.57 -15.53
N THR A 366 21.89 15.39 -14.69
CA THR A 366 21.79 15.46 -13.23
C THR A 366 21.13 16.75 -12.77
N THR A 367 21.56 17.93 -13.27
CA THR A 367 20.94 19.21 -12.90
C THR A 367 19.45 19.26 -13.23
N VAL A 368 19.05 18.75 -14.40
CA VAL A 368 17.63 18.68 -14.80
C VAL A 368 16.83 17.77 -13.87
N LEU A 369 17.38 16.61 -13.49
CA LEU A 369 16.74 15.70 -12.55
C LEU A 369 16.66 16.27 -11.13
N GLN A 370 17.71 16.95 -10.66
CA GLN A 370 17.72 17.60 -9.34
C GLN A 370 16.67 18.71 -9.25
N ALA A 371 16.49 19.50 -10.32
CA ALA A 371 15.46 20.53 -10.34
C ALA A 371 14.05 19.93 -10.19
N PHE A 372 13.79 18.80 -10.85
CA PHE A 372 12.51 18.09 -10.68
C PHE A 372 12.39 17.42 -9.31
N HIS A 373 13.48 16.86 -8.77
CA HIS A 373 13.49 16.28 -7.43
C HIS A 373 13.19 17.31 -6.34
N GLU A 374 13.76 18.51 -6.45
CA GLU A 374 13.47 19.64 -5.55
C GLU A 374 12.01 20.09 -5.69
N ARG A 375 11.50 20.16 -6.93
CA ARG A 375 10.10 20.44 -7.24
C ARG A 375 9.15 19.43 -6.61
N LEU A 376 9.48 18.14 -6.66
CA LEU A 376 8.68 17.08 -6.04
C LEU A 376 8.71 17.18 -4.51
N ALA A 377 9.86 17.53 -3.93
CA ALA A 377 10.01 17.76 -2.49
C ALA A 377 9.22 18.97 -1.97
N SER A 378 8.89 19.94 -2.83
CA SER A 378 8.08 21.12 -2.47
C SER A 378 6.57 20.90 -2.59
N VAL A 379 6.13 19.78 -3.18
CA VAL A 379 4.69 19.48 -3.35
C VAL A 379 4.01 19.42 -1.99
N THR A 380 2.85 20.04 -1.85
CA THR A 380 2.03 19.95 -0.64
C THR A 380 0.59 19.62 -1.00
N VAL A 381 -0.01 18.68 -0.26
CA VAL A 381 -1.37 18.20 -0.51
C VAL A 381 -2.18 18.34 0.76
N LEU A 382 -3.33 19.01 0.68
CA LEU A 382 -4.26 19.19 1.80
C LEU A 382 -5.50 18.31 1.60
N ASP A 383 -5.87 17.59 2.66
CA ASP A 383 -7.21 17.05 2.84
C ASP A 383 -7.94 17.80 3.97
N PRO A 384 -8.88 18.71 3.65
CA PRO A 384 -9.55 19.57 4.63
C PRO A 384 -10.70 18.86 5.38
N ALA A 385 -10.87 17.55 5.23
CA ALA A 385 -11.81 16.73 5.97
C ALA A 385 -11.25 15.30 6.06
N CYS A 386 -10.04 15.16 6.61
CA CYS A 386 -9.19 14.01 6.31
C CYS A 386 -9.61 12.71 6.99
N GLY A 387 -10.46 12.74 8.03
CA GLY A 387 -10.89 11.54 8.75
C GLY A 387 -9.68 10.77 9.26
N SER A 388 -9.58 9.49 8.90
CA SER A 388 -8.43 8.63 9.24
C SER A 388 -7.19 8.84 8.35
N GLY A 389 -7.20 9.82 7.44
CA GLY A 389 -6.05 10.18 6.59
C GLY A 389 -5.86 9.32 5.33
N ASN A 390 -6.87 8.59 4.86
CA ASN A 390 -6.70 7.64 3.74
C ASN A 390 -6.27 8.29 2.42
N PHE A 391 -6.81 9.47 2.08
CA PHE A 391 -6.36 10.23 0.90
C PHE A 391 -4.89 10.63 1.02
N LEU A 392 -4.46 11.07 2.20
CA LEU A 392 -3.08 11.45 2.48
C LEU A 392 -2.13 10.25 2.39
N VAL A 393 -2.52 9.10 2.93
CA VAL A 393 -1.76 7.84 2.84
C VAL A 393 -1.53 7.41 1.39
N VAL A 394 -2.61 7.35 0.59
CA VAL A 394 -2.52 6.94 -0.82
C VAL A 394 -1.65 7.93 -1.61
N THR A 395 -1.87 9.23 -1.40
CA THR A 395 -1.11 10.28 -2.08
C THR A 395 0.38 10.22 -1.73
N LEU A 396 0.73 10.05 -0.45
CA LEU A 396 2.11 9.90 0.00
C LEU A 396 2.80 8.73 -0.71
N GLY A 397 2.14 7.57 -0.79
CA GLY A 397 2.68 6.40 -1.48
C GLY A 397 3.06 6.71 -2.93
N HIS A 398 2.20 7.42 -3.65
CA HIS A 398 2.48 7.80 -5.04
C HIS A 398 3.59 8.84 -5.20
N LEU A 399 3.71 9.80 -4.26
CA LEU A 399 4.82 10.75 -4.26
C LEU A 399 6.16 10.05 -4.02
N LEU A 400 6.20 9.09 -3.09
CA LEU A 400 7.38 8.28 -2.81
C LEU A 400 7.76 7.38 -4.00
N ASP A 401 6.78 6.74 -4.65
CA ASP A 401 7.01 5.95 -5.86
C ASP A 401 7.60 6.81 -7.00
N LEU A 402 7.07 8.02 -7.19
CA LEU A 402 7.59 8.96 -8.18
C LEU A 402 9.01 9.42 -7.84
N GLU A 403 9.32 9.70 -6.57
CA GLU A 403 10.69 9.99 -6.13
C GLU A 403 11.64 8.82 -6.43
N SER A 404 11.22 7.59 -6.13
CA SER A 404 12.00 6.38 -6.41
C SER A 404 12.31 6.22 -7.91
N GLU A 405 11.37 6.55 -8.80
CA GLU A 405 11.62 6.57 -10.24
C GLU A 405 12.67 7.63 -10.65
N VAL A 406 12.62 8.82 -10.04
CA VAL A 406 13.59 9.90 -10.29
C VAL A 406 14.99 9.47 -9.87
N ILE A 407 15.12 8.92 -8.65
CA ILE A 407 16.38 8.40 -8.10
C ILE A 407 16.88 7.23 -8.95
N GLY A 408 15.99 6.35 -9.39
CA GLY A 408 16.28 5.23 -10.27
C GLY A 408 16.87 5.67 -11.60
N LEU A 409 16.28 6.67 -12.25
CA LEU A 409 16.82 7.25 -13.48
C LEU A 409 18.16 7.96 -13.26
N ALA A 410 18.30 8.69 -12.15
CA ALA A 410 19.57 9.33 -11.80
C ALA A 410 20.70 8.31 -11.69
N ARG A 411 20.43 7.16 -11.06
CA ARG A 411 21.37 6.02 -10.99
C ARG A 411 21.65 5.43 -12.37
N GLU A 412 20.64 5.22 -13.22
CA GLU A 412 20.78 4.69 -14.59
C GLU A 412 21.74 5.55 -15.44
N ILE A 413 21.66 6.88 -15.31
CA ILE A 413 22.50 7.81 -16.09
C ILE A 413 23.90 8.06 -15.47
N GLY A 414 24.20 7.44 -14.32
CA GLY A 414 25.48 7.58 -13.63
C GLY A 414 25.63 8.84 -12.77
N ALA A 415 24.53 9.43 -12.30
CA ALA A 415 24.60 10.56 -11.39
C ALA A 415 25.13 10.13 -9.99
N PRO A 416 25.91 10.96 -9.30
CA PRO A 416 26.38 10.67 -7.95
C PRO A 416 25.23 10.49 -6.96
N PHE A 417 25.22 9.38 -6.20
CA PHE A 417 24.11 9.05 -5.29
C PHE A 417 23.87 10.13 -4.21
N VAL A 418 24.94 10.78 -3.73
CA VAL A 418 24.88 11.85 -2.70
C VAL A 418 24.04 13.06 -3.11
N LEU A 419 23.78 13.23 -4.41
CA LEU A 419 23.01 14.34 -4.95
C LEU A 419 21.50 14.09 -4.94
N PHE A 420 21.06 12.87 -4.65
CA PHE A 420 19.66 12.45 -4.66
C PHE A 420 19.29 11.74 -3.34
N PRO A 421 19.36 12.43 -2.18
CA PRO A 421 18.84 11.88 -0.92
C PRO A 421 17.32 11.78 -0.98
N SER A 422 16.70 10.85 -0.24
CA SER A 422 15.24 10.87 -0.06
C SER A 422 14.78 12.18 0.57
N ARG A 423 13.79 12.82 -0.04
CA ARG A 423 13.24 14.12 0.39
C ARG A 423 11.75 14.09 0.66
N ILE A 424 11.03 13.11 0.11
CA ILE A 424 9.60 12.99 0.39
C ILE A 424 9.39 12.54 1.82
N THR A 425 8.54 13.27 2.56
CA THR A 425 8.25 13.01 3.97
C THR A 425 6.76 13.24 4.28
N PRO A 426 6.25 12.71 5.41
CA PRO A 426 4.89 12.99 5.87
C PRO A 426 4.51 14.47 5.98
N GLU A 427 5.48 15.38 6.14
CA GLU A 427 5.26 16.83 6.29
C GLU A 427 4.55 17.47 5.08
N GLN A 428 4.72 16.89 3.89
CA GLN A 428 4.06 17.36 2.67
C GLN A 428 2.54 17.12 2.67
N LEU A 429 2.06 16.23 3.54
CA LEU A 429 0.66 15.82 3.64
C LEU A 429 0.01 16.59 4.80
N ARG A 430 -0.96 17.41 4.44
CA ARG A 430 -1.68 18.32 5.34
C ARG A 430 -3.11 17.84 5.51
N GLY A 431 -3.64 17.92 6.72
CA GLY A 431 -4.99 17.46 7.04
C GLY A 431 -5.72 18.43 7.95
N ILE A 432 -7.05 18.48 7.85
CA ILE A 432 -7.91 19.08 8.87
C ILE A 432 -8.94 18.05 9.29
N GLU A 433 -9.08 17.85 10.60
CA GLU A 433 -10.06 16.94 11.18
C GLU A 433 -10.61 17.55 12.48
N VAL A 434 -11.93 17.46 12.67
CA VAL A 434 -12.65 18.06 13.81
C VAL A 434 -12.82 17.09 14.98
N GLU A 435 -12.72 15.78 14.71
CA GLU A 435 -12.83 14.74 15.73
C GLU A 435 -11.42 14.40 16.28
N PRO A 436 -11.20 14.53 17.61
CA PRO A 436 -9.87 14.37 18.20
C PRO A 436 -9.20 13.03 17.89
N PHE A 437 -9.96 11.93 17.95
CA PHE A 437 -9.39 10.60 17.76
C PHE A 437 -9.04 10.33 16.29
N ALA A 438 -9.90 10.70 15.34
CA ALA A 438 -9.63 10.62 13.91
C ALA A 438 -8.40 11.47 13.52
N HIS A 439 -8.25 12.65 14.12
CA HIS A 439 -7.06 13.49 13.96
C HIS A 439 -5.76 12.77 14.37
N GLU A 440 -5.74 12.14 15.54
CA GLU A 440 -4.60 11.34 15.99
C GLU A 440 -4.35 10.16 15.03
N LEU A 441 -5.43 9.49 14.62
CA LEU A 441 -5.39 8.32 13.74
C LEU A 441 -4.79 8.64 12.36
N ALA A 442 -5.17 9.78 11.77
CA ALA A 442 -4.63 10.23 10.50
C ALA A 442 -3.11 10.43 10.57
N SER A 443 -2.64 11.02 11.67
CA SER A 443 -1.21 11.27 11.89
C SER A 443 -0.43 9.96 11.92
N VAL A 444 -0.91 8.97 12.67
CA VAL A 444 -0.27 7.65 12.76
C VAL A 444 -0.34 6.89 11.43
N SER A 445 -1.45 6.97 10.71
CA SER A 445 -1.66 6.24 9.45
C SER A 445 -0.69 6.69 8.36
N VAL A 446 -0.46 8.01 8.21
CA VAL A 446 0.51 8.57 7.26
C VAL A 446 1.94 8.11 7.60
N TRP A 447 2.30 8.09 8.88
CA TRP A 447 3.61 7.61 9.32
C TRP A 447 3.82 6.13 9.04
N ILE A 448 2.84 5.28 9.32
CA ILE A 448 2.94 3.85 9.03
C ILE A 448 3.12 3.63 7.54
N ALA A 449 2.37 4.33 6.68
CA ALA A 449 2.54 4.25 5.23
C ALA A 449 3.97 4.65 4.79
N PHE A 450 4.51 5.73 5.35
CA PHE A 450 5.89 6.17 5.09
C PHE A 450 6.92 5.10 5.49
N LEU A 451 6.80 4.57 6.70
CA LEU A 451 7.73 3.58 7.25
C LEU A 451 7.63 2.24 6.50
N GLN A 452 6.44 1.81 6.11
CA GLN A 452 6.22 0.64 5.25
C GLN A 452 6.93 0.81 3.90
N TRP A 453 6.76 1.98 3.29
CA TRP A 453 7.41 2.27 2.02
C TRP A 453 8.93 2.24 2.16
N LYS A 454 9.48 2.87 3.21
CA LYS A 454 10.92 2.83 3.49
C LYS A 454 11.43 1.42 3.78
N ALA A 455 10.69 0.59 4.50
CA ALA A 455 11.06 -0.80 4.76
C ALA A 455 11.14 -1.64 3.47
N ALA A 456 10.27 -1.35 2.50
CA ALA A 456 10.19 -2.06 1.24
C ALA A 456 11.26 -1.63 0.21
N HIS A 457 11.96 -0.51 0.44
CA HIS A 457 12.95 0.05 -0.47
C HIS A 457 14.33 0.08 0.17
N PRO A 458 15.42 -0.14 -0.59
CA PRO A 458 16.78 -0.07 -0.05
C PRO A 458 17.07 1.36 0.41
N SER A 459 17.04 1.60 1.72
CA SER A 459 17.27 2.90 2.36
C SER A 459 18.17 2.66 3.56
N ASP A 460 19.33 3.31 3.60
CA ASP A 460 20.37 2.99 4.58
C ASP A 460 20.13 3.60 5.97
N GLU A 461 19.10 4.44 6.17
CA GLU A 461 18.86 5.05 7.50
C GLU A 461 17.38 5.34 7.81
N TRP A 462 17.01 5.05 9.06
CA TRP A 462 15.72 5.40 9.65
C TRP A 462 15.80 6.79 10.27
N PRO A 463 14.73 7.61 10.18
CA PRO A 463 14.71 8.90 10.87
C PRO A 463 14.79 8.68 12.38
N SER A 464 15.43 9.61 13.09
CA SER A 464 15.39 9.69 14.56
C SER A 464 14.87 11.08 14.98
N PRO A 465 13.83 11.17 15.83
CA PRO A 465 12.92 10.08 16.22
C PRO A 465 12.22 9.45 15.00
N ILE A 466 11.74 8.20 15.17
CA ILE A 466 11.08 7.42 14.10
C ILE A 466 9.83 8.14 13.60
N LEU A 467 9.01 8.65 14.52
CA LEU A 467 7.87 9.51 14.25
C LEU A 467 8.26 10.94 14.56
N ARG A 468 7.63 11.90 13.87
CA ARG A 468 7.76 13.32 14.17
C ARG A 468 6.40 13.97 14.09
N ASN A 469 6.12 14.87 15.03
CA ASN A 469 4.92 15.67 14.95
C ASN A 469 5.23 16.95 14.15
N TYR A 470 4.82 16.97 12.88
CA TYR A 470 4.98 18.13 12.00
C TYR A 470 3.88 19.18 12.18
N GLY A 471 2.81 18.88 12.92
CA GLY A 471 1.61 19.73 12.98
C GLY A 471 0.92 19.91 11.62
N SER A 472 1.20 19.03 10.65
CA SER A 472 0.65 19.10 9.29
C SER A 472 -0.82 18.68 9.25
N ILE A 473 -1.26 17.83 10.18
CA ILE A 473 -2.67 17.52 10.42
C ILE A 473 -3.15 18.37 11.60
N GLN A 474 -4.20 19.15 11.40
CA GLN A 474 -4.71 20.12 12.37
C GLN A 474 -6.04 19.65 12.94
N HIS A 475 -6.15 19.64 14.26
CA HIS A 475 -7.40 19.39 14.96
C HIS A 475 -8.22 20.68 15.05
N MET A 476 -9.11 20.89 14.07
CA MET A 476 -9.96 22.08 13.97
C MET A 476 -11.15 21.84 13.06
N ASP A 477 -12.13 22.73 13.13
CA ASP A 477 -13.21 22.79 12.13
C ASP A 477 -12.69 23.43 10.84
N ALA A 478 -12.95 22.80 9.69
CA ALA A 478 -12.47 23.28 8.40
C ALA A 478 -13.31 24.40 7.81
N VAL A 479 -14.56 24.60 8.25
CA VAL A 479 -15.50 25.55 7.65
C VAL A 479 -15.95 26.64 8.61
N PHE A 480 -15.97 26.39 9.92
CA PHE A 480 -16.46 27.39 10.86
C PHE A 480 -15.78 27.32 12.22
N ASP A 481 -15.10 28.40 12.59
CA ASP A 481 -14.58 28.57 13.95
C ASP A 481 -15.64 29.23 14.84
N ALA A 482 -16.24 28.42 15.71
CA ALA A 482 -17.26 28.86 16.66
C ALA A 482 -16.75 29.87 17.70
N ALA A 483 -15.43 29.91 17.97
CA ALA A 483 -14.85 30.84 18.94
C ALA A 483 -14.77 32.27 18.38
N THR A 484 -14.45 32.41 17.09
CA THR A 484 -14.34 33.70 16.40
C THR A 484 -15.61 34.08 15.63
N GLY A 485 -16.48 33.10 15.35
CA GLY A 485 -17.65 33.27 14.49
C GLY A 485 -17.28 33.47 13.01
N GLN A 486 -16.07 33.07 12.62
CA GLN A 486 -15.51 33.33 11.29
C GLN A 486 -15.14 32.04 10.55
N GLU A 487 -14.92 32.21 9.26
CA GLU A 487 -14.33 31.20 8.40
C GLU A 487 -12.85 30.95 8.81
N PRO A 488 -12.44 29.70 9.11
CA PRO A 488 -11.09 29.39 9.54
C PRO A 488 -10.09 29.43 8.37
N GLN A 489 -8.84 29.77 8.65
CA GLN A 489 -7.79 29.79 7.63
C GLN A 489 -7.23 28.37 7.40
N TRP A 490 -7.27 27.90 6.15
CA TRP A 490 -6.63 26.65 5.77
C TRP A 490 -5.12 26.83 5.60
N PRO A 491 -4.31 25.80 5.91
CA PRO A 491 -2.90 25.81 5.56
C PRO A 491 -2.77 25.85 4.04
N ALA A 492 -1.82 26.63 3.53
CA ALA A 492 -1.56 26.69 2.09
C ALA A 492 -1.23 25.29 1.55
N ALA A 493 -1.69 24.94 0.37
CA ALA A 493 -1.33 23.69 -0.29
C ALA A 493 -1.35 23.88 -1.79
N GLU A 494 -0.53 23.11 -2.49
CA GLU A 494 -0.53 23.10 -3.96
C GLU A 494 -1.75 22.35 -4.50
N PHE A 495 -2.08 21.21 -3.88
CA PHE A 495 -3.23 20.39 -4.25
C PHE A 495 -4.18 20.24 -3.07
N ILE A 496 -5.48 20.20 -3.35
CA ILE A 496 -6.51 19.89 -2.36
C ILE A 496 -7.31 18.67 -2.87
N VAL A 497 -7.39 17.65 -2.02
CA VAL A 497 -8.13 16.40 -2.25
C VAL A 497 -8.99 16.10 -1.04
N GLY A 498 -9.88 15.11 -1.11
CA GLY A 498 -10.59 14.63 0.06
C GLY A 498 -12.04 14.26 -0.22
N ASN A 499 -12.74 13.91 0.85
CA ASN A 499 -14.14 13.52 0.82
C ASN A 499 -14.91 14.18 1.97
N PRO A 500 -15.29 15.47 1.85
CA PRO A 500 -15.97 16.18 2.92
C PRO A 500 -17.38 15.64 3.18
N PRO A 501 -17.96 15.90 4.37
CA PRO A 501 -19.21 15.29 4.79
C PRO A 501 -20.43 15.81 3.99
N PHE A 502 -21.23 14.87 3.46
CA PHE A 502 -22.53 15.16 2.82
C PHE A 502 -23.66 15.21 3.83
N LEU A 503 -24.20 16.41 4.06
CA LEU A 503 -25.31 16.63 4.97
C LEU A 503 -26.28 17.62 4.33
N GLY A 504 -27.30 17.08 3.66
CA GLY A 504 -28.37 17.89 3.09
C GLY A 504 -29.03 18.79 4.14
N ASN A 505 -29.50 19.96 3.71
CA ASN A 505 -30.02 21.06 4.54
C ASN A 505 -30.81 20.63 5.81
N THR A 506 -31.82 19.76 5.67
CA THR A 506 -32.63 19.30 6.82
C THR A 506 -31.83 18.47 7.83
N ARG A 507 -30.93 17.60 7.34
CA ARG A 507 -30.09 16.75 8.18
C ARG A 507 -28.95 17.53 8.84
N MET A 508 -28.45 18.58 8.19
CA MET A 508 -27.42 19.46 8.74
C MET A 508 -27.85 20.02 10.11
N ARG A 509 -29.04 20.64 10.19
CA ARG A 509 -29.59 21.16 11.46
C ARG A 509 -29.80 20.07 12.51
N GLN A 510 -30.35 18.93 12.10
CA GLN A 510 -30.62 17.82 13.02
C GLN A 510 -29.35 17.23 13.64
N ARG A 511 -28.24 17.18 12.89
CA ARG A 511 -26.99 16.57 13.35
C ARG A 511 -26.02 17.58 14.00
N LEU A 512 -25.86 18.76 13.41
CA LEU A 512 -24.90 19.77 13.84
C LEU A 512 -25.50 20.79 14.82
N GLY A 513 -26.84 20.84 14.92
CA GLY A 513 -27.56 21.79 15.76
C GLY A 513 -27.79 23.14 15.08
N ASP A 514 -28.79 23.87 15.56
CA ASP A 514 -29.20 25.15 14.99
C ASP A 514 -28.12 26.22 15.15
N VAL A 515 -27.50 26.34 16.32
CA VAL A 515 -26.48 27.37 16.60
C VAL A 515 -25.31 27.28 15.62
N TYR A 516 -24.75 26.08 15.45
CA TYR A 516 -23.66 25.85 14.50
C TYR A 516 -24.11 26.11 13.07
N THR A 517 -25.29 25.60 12.69
CA THR A 517 -25.80 25.75 11.32
C THR A 517 -26.03 27.21 10.94
N GLU A 518 -26.57 28.04 11.85
CA GLU A 518 -26.70 29.48 11.62
C GLU A 518 -25.35 30.19 11.59
N GLY A 519 -24.40 29.77 12.44
CA GLY A 519 -23.03 30.30 12.44
C GLY A 519 -22.34 30.13 11.08
N VAL A 520 -22.33 28.90 10.56
CA VAL A 520 -21.79 28.59 9.22
C VAL A 520 -22.51 29.42 8.15
N ARG A 521 -23.84 29.46 8.15
CA ARG A 521 -24.60 30.25 7.16
C ARG A 521 -24.30 31.74 7.21
N GLY A 522 -24.09 32.28 8.41
CA GLY A 522 -23.68 33.66 8.61
C GLY A 522 -22.29 33.94 8.04
N ALA A 523 -21.31 33.07 8.32
CA ALA A 523 -19.94 33.22 7.83
C ALA A 523 -19.83 33.18 6.29
N TYR A 524 -20.77 32.50 5.62
CA TYR A 524 -20.80 32.33 4.16
C TYR A 524 -21.99 33.05 3.49
N ALA A 525 -22.61 34.01 4.18
CA ALA A 525 -23.77 34.72 3.67
C ALA A 525 -23.47 35.39 2.32
N GLY A 526 -24.35 35.17 1.33
CA GLY A 526 -24.20 35.68 -0.03
C GLY A 526 -23.26 34.89 -0.93
N ARG A 527 -22.49 33.93 -0.39
CA ARG A 527 -21.59 33.03 -1.14
C ARG A 527 -22.18 31.63 -1.30
N VAL A 528 -22.64 31.03 -0.20
CA VAL A 528 -23.29 29.71 -0.20
C VAL A 528 -24.78 29.84 0.12
N PRO A 529 -25.70 29.33 -0.73
CA PRO A 529 -27.13 29.36 -0.46
C PRO A 529 -27.48 28.61 0.84
N GLY A 530 -28.37 29.17 1.67
CA GLY A 530 -28.75 28.57 2.96
C GLY A 530 -29.50 27.22 2.90
N PHE A 531 -29.77 26.70 1.71
CA PHE A 531 -30.33 25.36 1.49
C PHE A 531 -29.33 24.39 0.83
N ALA A 532 -28.08 24.81 0.62
CA ALA A 532 -27.03 23.97 0.07
C ALA A 532 -26.75 22.76 0.99
N ASP A 533 -26.20 21.71 0.40
CA ASP A 533 -25.62 20.61 1.15
C ASP A 533 -24.35 21.10 1.88
N PHE A 534 -24.06 20.56 3.05
CA PHE A 534 -22.91 20.95 3.85
C PHE A 534 -21.57 20.82 3.13
N VAL A 535 -21.45 19.87 2.19
CA VAL A 535 -20.22 19.73 1.36
C VAL A 535 -19.90 21.02 0.57
N MET A 536 -20.90 21.83 0.24
CA MET A 536 -20.72 23.04 -0.59
C MET A 536 -19.85 24.11 0.09
N TYR A 537 -19.77 24.13 1.42
CA TYR A 537 -18.90 25.08 2.13
C TYR A 537 -17.41 24.79 1.89
N TRP A 538 -17.03 23.52 1.69
CA TRP A 538 -15.67 23.17 1.27
C TRP A 538 -15.41 23.65 -0.15
N PHE A 539 -16.33 23.44 -1.09
CA PHE A 539 -16.18 23.91 -2.47
C PHE A 539 -16.03 25.43 -2.57
N GLU A 540 -16.76 26.18 -1.74
CA GLU A 540 -16.61 27.64 -1.66
C GLU A 540 -15.23 28.06 -1.16
N LYS A 541 -14.73 27.45 -0.07
CA LYS A 541 -13.36 27.74 0.41
C LYS A 541 -12.28 27.41 -0.61
N CYS A 542 -12.60 26.49 -1.50
CA CYS A 542 -11.74 25.93 -2.53
C CYS A 542 -11.61 26.82 -3.78
N GLU A 543 -12.44 27.85 -4.01
CA GLU A 543 -12.46 28.67 -5.25
C GLU A 543 -11.16 29.45 -5.58
N HIS A 544 -10.00 29.10 -5.01
CA HIS A 544 -8.73 29.80 -5.22
C HIS A 544 -7.44 28.95 -5.35
N PRO A 545 -7.47 27.62 -5.56
CA PRO A 545 -6.68 26.92 -6.61
C PRO A 545 -7.33 25.61 -7.18
N SER A 546 -6.66 24.87 -8.09
CA SER A 546 -7.11 23.70 -8.88
C SER A 546 -7.57 22.47 -8.07
N ILE A 547 -8.84 22.03 -8.18
CA ILE A 547 -9.46 21.05 -7.25
C ILE A 547 -10.39 20.02 -7.93
N LEU A 548 -10.43 18.81 -7.35
CA LEU A 548 -11.46 17.79 -7.59
C LEU A 548 -11.82 17.12 -6.24
N LEU A 549 -13.11 17.05 -5.91
CA LEU A 549 -13.64 16.37 -4.73
C LEU A 549 -14.64 15.29 -5.17
N LEU A 550 -14.80 14.20 -4.42
CA LEU A 550 -15.78 13.15 -4.74
C LEU A 550 -17.22 13.70 -4.69
N HIS A 551 -18.06 13.31 -5.64
CA HIS A 551 -19.50 13.59 -5.65
C HIS A 551 -20.31 12.28 -5.75
N PRO A 552 -21.39 12.09 -4.97
CA PRO A 552 -22.10 10.81 -4.85
C PRO A 552 -22.90 10.39 -6.10
N LEU A 553 -23.12 11.30 -7.06
CA LEU A 553 -23.63 10.96 -8.38
C LEU A 553 -22.45 10.76 -9.32
N ARG A 554 -22.16 9.49 -9.64
CA ARG A 554 -21.08 9.00 -10.53
C ARG A 554 -20.72 9.97 -11.66
N SER A 555 -19.57 10.62 -11.50
CA SER A 555 -18.58 11.05 -12.50
C SER A 555 -17.76 12.21 -11.91
N PRO A 556 -16.43 12.23 -12.04
CA PRO A 556 -15.63 13.40 -11.67
C PRO A 556 -16.05 14.59 -12.57
N VAL A 557 -16.54 15.67 -11.95
CA VAL A 557 -16.89 16.90 -12.67
C VAL A 557 -15.60 17.72 -12.84
N SER A 558 -15.04 17.73 -14.04
CA SER A 558 -13.93 18.61 -14.38
C SER A 558 -14.45 20.04 -14.65
N PHE A 559 -13.99 21.03 -13.90
CA PHE A 559 -14.10 22.43 -14.32
C PHE A 559 -12.79 22.85 -15.01
N LYS A 560 -12.82 22.92 -16.35
CA LYS A 560 -11.78 23.64 -17.10
C LYS A 560 -12.01 25.14 -16.94
N ILE A 561 -11.22 25.80 -16.10
CA ILE A 561 -11.13 27.26 -16.11
C ILE A 561 -10.11 27.64 -17.17
N ASN A 562 -10.60 28.18 -18.30
CA ASN A 562 -9.76 28.90 -19.25
C ASN A 562 -9.27 30.18 -18.56
N ALA A 563 -7.98 30.23 -18.25
CA ALA A 563 -7.33 31.47 -17.87
C ALA A 563 -7.27 32.41 -19.09
N THR A 564 -8.27 33.28 -19.21
CA THR A 564 -8.11 34.55 -19.92
C THR A 564 -8.07 35.66 -18.90
N VAL A 565 -6.84 36.10 -18.62
CA VAL A 565 -6.54 37.41 -18.05
C VAL A 565 -7.13 38.44 -19.01
N ASP A 566 -8.17 39.16 -18.59
CA ASP A 566 -8.54 40.41 -19.24
C ASP A 566 -8.36 41.56 -18.26
N SER A 567 -7.32 42.34 -18.53
CA SER A 567 -6.99 43.57 -17.85
C SER A 567 -7.97 44.66 -18.28
N ARG A 568 -8.75 45.21 -17.34
CA ARG A 568 -9.11 46.63 -17.30
C ARG A 568 -9.68 47.03 -15.95
#